data_AF-A0A7V4EZS2-F1
#
_entry.id   AF-A0A7V4EZS2-F1
#
_cell.length_a   1.000
_cell.length_b   1.000
_cell.length_c   1.000
_cell.angle_alpha   90.00
_cell.angle_beta   90.00
_cell.angle_gamma   90.00
#
_symmetry.space_group_name_H-M   'P 1'
#
loop_
_entity.id
_entity.type
_entity.pdbx_description
1 polymer ?
#
loop_
_entity_poly.entity_id
_entity_poly.type
_entity_poly.pdbx_seq_one_letter_code
_entity_poly.pdbx_strand_id
1 'polypeptide(L)' 'MIIQYLNAIGAEKKSYAVSFIIQDSEKTLTDNQIDSIMNKLINSFKQKLGAEIR' A
#
# COMPACT_ATOMS: atom_id res chain seq x y z
N MET A 1 -2.39 14.00 4.02
CA MET A 1 -3.11 13.43 2.86
C MET A 1 -2.74 14.28 1.64
N ILE A 2 -1.75 13.86 0.86
CA ILE A 2 -1.42 14.48 -0.43
C ILE A 2 -1.42 13.33 -1.44
N ILE A 3 -2.48 13.25 -2.24
CA ILE A 3 -2.55 12.32 -3.36
C ILE A 3 -1.95 13.08 -4.54
N GLN A 4 -0.69 12.79 -4.87
CA GLN A 4 -0.03 13.34 -6.05
C GLN A 4 -0.46 12.51 -7.27
N TYR A 5 -1.17 13.12 -8.21
CA TYR A 5 -1.53 12.49 -9.48
C TYR A 5 -0.33 12.49 -10.43
N LEU A 6 0.18 11.31 -10.80
CA LEU A 6 1.18 11.17 -11.87
C LEU A 6 0.50 10.59 -13.12
N ASN A 7 0.20 11.46 -14.09
CA ASN A 7 -0.31 11.07 -15.41
C ASN A 7 0.86 10.69 -16.33
N ALA A 8 1.30 9.43 -16.29
CA ALA A 8 2.30 8.92 -17.24
C ALA A 8 2.01 7.49 -17.72
N ILE A 9 0.76 7.01 -17.61
CA ILE A 9 0.36 5.69 -18.11
C ILE A 9 -1.06 5.82 -18.70
N GLY A 10 -1.17 5.65 -20.02
CA GLY A 10 -2.32 5.93 -20.90
C GLY A 10 -3.70 6.18 -20.26
N ALA A 11 -4.28 7.33 -20.62
CA ALA A 11 -5.66 7.88 -20.52
C ALA A 11 -6.69 7.38 -19.48
N GLU A 12 -6.62 6.13 -19.02
CA GLU A 12 -7.58 5.53 -18.07
C GLU A 12 -6.92 4.88 -16.83
N LYS A 13 -5.58 4.93 -16.69
CA LYS A 13 -4.89 4.39 -15.50
C LYS A 13 -4.47 5.52 -14.56
N LYS A 14 -4.99 5.50 -13.32
CA LYS A 14 -4.62 6.45 -12.27
C LYS A 14 -3.68 5.77 -11.27
N SER A 15 -2.47 6.30 -11.13
CA SER A 15 -1.52 5.87 -10.11
C SER A 15 -1.76 6.62 -8.81
N TYR A 16 -1.95 5.89 -7.72
CA TYR A 16 -2.16 6.43 -6.38
C TYR A 16 -1.05 5.94 -5.45
N ALA A 17 -0.32 6.87 -4.84
CA ALA A 17 0.58 6.55 -3.74
C ALA A 17 -0.21 6.55 -2.42
N VAL A 18 -0.11 5.46 -1.67
CA VAL A 18 -0.75 5.33 -0.35
C VAL A 18 0.35 5.09 0.69
N SER A 19 0.36 5.92 1.73
CA SER A 19 1.25 5.74 2.88
C SER A 19 0.44 5.16 4.03
N PHE A 20 0.92 4.04 4.58
CA PHE A 20 0.33 3.43 5.76
C PHE A 20 1.23 3.72 6.96
N ILE A 21 0.63 4.15 8.07
CA ILE A 21 1.31 4.24 9.36
C ILE A 21 0.84 3.06 10.18
N ILE A 22 1.78 2.19 10.56
CA ILE A 22 1.49 0.98 11.32
C ILE A 22 2.05 1.20 12.73
N GLN A 23 1.19 1.07 13.72
CA GLN A 23 1.54 1.21 15.13
C GLN A 23 0.89 0.08 15.92
N ASP A 24 1.66 -0.50 16.82
CA ASP A 24 1.18 -1.46 17.82
C ASP A 24 1.33 -0.83 19.20
N SER A 25 0.30 -0.94 20.04
CA SER A 25 0.22 -0.29 21.35
C SER A 25 0.88 -1.09 22.47
N GLU A 26 1.13 -2.38 22.25
CA GLU A 26 1.67 -3.30 23.26
C GLU A 26 3.14 -3.60 23.05
N LYS A 27 3.63 -3.50 21.81
CA LYS A 27 5.00 -3.86 21.46
C LYS A 27 5.54 -3.00 20.31
N THR A 28 6.84 -2.77 20.34
CA THR A 28 7.55 -2.24 19.18
C THR A 28 7.48 -3.26 18.05
N LEU A 29 6.95 -2.84 16.90
CA LEU A 29 6.91 -3.68 15.71
C LEU A 29 8.33 -4.00 15.25
N THR A 30 8.60 -5.27 15.02
CA THR A 30 9.84 -5.71 14.38
C THR A 30 9.70 -5.68 12.86
N ASP A 31 10.81 -5.56 12.14
CA ASP A 31 10.82 -5.52 10.67
C ASP A 31 10.04 -6.69 10.06
N ASN A 32 10.20 -7.91 10.61
CA ASN A 32 9.46 -9.10 10.17
C ASN A 32 7.93 -8.96 10.31
N GLN A 33 7.46 -8.28 11.36
CA GLN A 33 6.04 -8.04 11.58
C GLN A 33 5.51 -7.01 10.59
N ILE A 34 6.28 -5.94 10.35
CA ILE A 34 5.97 -4.91 9.36
C ILE A 34 5.86 -5.54 7.97
N ASP A 35 6.83 -6.37 7.59
CA ASP A 35 6.82 -7.09 6.31
C ASP A 35 5.60 -8.00 6.16
N SER A 36 5.22 -8.72 7.22
CA SER A 36 4.03 -9.57 7.20
C SER A 36 2.75 -8.75 6.98
N ILE A 37 2.64 -7.59 7.64
CA ILE A 37 1.49 -6.69 7.49
C ILE A 37 1.46 -6.10 6.08
N MET A 38 2.59 -5.62 5.57
CA MET A 38 2.71 -5.07 4.22
C MET A 38 2.35 -6.11 3.16
N ASN A 39 2.84 -7.34 3.28
CA ASN A 39 2.48 -8.42 2.36
C ASN A 39 0.97 -8.74 2.38
N LYS A 40 0.35 -8.74 3.56
CA LYS A 40 -1.10 -8.93 3.70
C LYS A 40 -1.89 -7.81 3.03
N LEU A 41 -1.47 -6.55 3.22
CA LEU A 41 -2.10 -5.39 2.59
C LEU A 41 -1.99 -5.50 1.07
N ILE A 42 -0.78 -5.75 0.55
CA ILE A 42 -0.52 -5.90 -0.89
C ILE A 42 -1.42 -7.01 -1.49
N ASN A 43 -1.46 -8.18 -0.85
CA ASN A 43 -2.26 -9.30 -1.33
C ASN A 43 -3.77 -8.99 -1.29
N SER A 44 -4.25 -8.33 -0.24
CA SER A 44 -5.65 -7.92 -0.12
C SER A 44 -6.03 -6.91 -1.21
N PHE A 45 -5.18 -5.93 -1.51
CA PHE A 45 -5.45 -4.95 -2.56
C PHE A 45 -5.35 -5.56 -3.96
N LYS A 46 -4.38 -6.45 -4.21
CA LYS A 46 -4.30 -7.23 -5.46
C LYS A 46 -5.59 -8.02 -5.69
N GLN A 47 -6.09 -8.73 -4.68
CA GLN A 47 -7.32 -9.52 -4.81
C GLN A 47 -8.58 -8.66 -4.94
N LYS A 48 -8.73 -7.61 -4.12
CA LYS A 48 -9.97 -6.82 -4.07
C LYS A 48 -10.11 -5.79 -5.18
N LEU A 49 -9.00 -5.22 -5.63
CA LEU A 49 -8.99 -4.12 -6.60
C LEU A 49 -8.41 -4.52 -7.95
N GLY A 50 -7.85 -5.73 -8.09
CA GLY A 50 -7.10 -6.12 -9.29
C GLY A 50 -5.88 -5.23 -9.54
N ALA A 51 -5.41 -4.51 -8.50
CA ALA A 51 -4.40 -3.48 -8.63
C ALA A 51 -2.99 -4.08 -8.47
N GLU A 52 -2.09 -3.79 -9.41
CA GLU A 52 -0.65 -4.02 -9.21
C GLU A 52 -0.09 -2.92 -8.31
N ILE A 53 0.20 -3.26 -7.06
CA ILE A 53 1.03 -2.45 -6.18
C ILE A 53 2.49 -2.77 -6.51
N ARG A 54 3.27 -1.74 -6.83
CA ARG A 54 4.70 -1.77 -7.13
C ARG A 54 5.45 -0.89 -6.15
#